data_AF-A0A1X6ZRR8-F1
#
_entry.id   AF-A0A1X6ZRR8-F1
#
_cell.length_a   1.000
_cell.length_b   1.000
_cell.length_c   1.000
_cell.angle_alpha   90.00
_cell.angle_beta   90.00
_cell.angle_gamma   90.00
#
_symmetry.space_group_name_H-M   'P 1'
#
loop_
_entity.id
_entity.type
_entity.pdbx_description
1 polymer ?
#
loop_
_entity_poly.entity_id
_entity_poly.type
_entity_poly.pdbx_seq_one_letter_code
_entity_poly.pdbx_strand_id
1 'polypeptide(L)'
;MITPTQQTTQTNTPTASAAQSKTSGLASDFETFLLMLTAQARNQDPLEPLDSSEYASQLAQFSMVEQQVQTNDLLSDLALSLGSVNLEELASWVGMDVRAAAAFQFDGAPETLFAQAEPAATSAVMVIRDSDGTVIDRITAPTNETEFVWAGTASDGSPLPDGTYAATLESYDGDELLSEQLAATYHQVVEAQVGEDAVLLTLDSGQIVPAGTVTAVRTGT
;
A
#
# COMPACT_ATOMS: atom_id res chain seq x y z
N MET A 1 34.18 -53.37 2.72
CA MET A 1 33.77 -53.20 4.14
C MET A 1 33.89 -51.71 4.39
N ILE A 2 32.85 -50.87 4.40
CA ILE A 2 31.52 -50.88 5.04
C ILE A 2 30.66 -49.83 4.31
N THR A 3 29.61 -50.24 3.59
CA THR A 3 28.16 -50.10 3.92
C THR A 3 27.55 -48.71 3.62
N PRO A 4 26.54 -48.61 2.73
CA PRO A 4 25.75 -47.40 2.52
C PRO A 4 24.63 -47.31 3.56
N THR A 5 24.36 -46.11 4.09
CA THR A 5 23.22 -45.88 4.99
C THR A 5 22.09 -45.20 4.22
N GLN A 6 21.00 -45.95 3.99
CA GLN A 6 19.71 -45.40 3.59
C GLN A 6 19.10 -44.66 4.78
N GLN A 7 18.54 -43.47 4.55
CA GLN A 7 17.60 -42.83 5.46
C GLN A 7 16.22 -42.74 4.80
N THR A 8 15.27 -43.33 5.50
CA THR A 8 13.85 -43.44 5.20
C THR A 8 13.08 -42.18 5.61
N THR A 9 12.03 -41.89 4.83
CA THR A 9 10.73 -41.29 5.21
C THR A 9 10.67 -39.87 5.78
N GLN A 10 10.00 -38.97 5.06
CA GLN A 10 8.60 -38.58 5.38
C GLN A 10 8.04 -37.67 4.28
N THR A 11 7.04 -38.16 3.56
CA THR A 11 6.21 -37.41 2.63
C THR A 11 5.25 -36.55 3.46
N ASN A 12 5.55 -35.25 3.60
CA ASN A 12 4.60 -34.28 4.12
C ASN A 12 3.53 -34.01 3.07
N THR A 13 2.46 -34.79 3.12
CA THR A 13 1.20 -34.46 2.46
C THR A 13 0.61 -33.27 3.23
N PRO A 14 0.37 -32.10 2.62
CA PRO A 14 -0.42 -31.08 3.27
C PRO A 14 -1.85 -31.62 3.38
N THR A 15 -2.27 -31.92 4.61
CA THR A 15 -3.66 -32.16 4.94
C THR A 15 -4.42 -30.89 4.54
N ALA A 16 -5.17 -30.97 3.44
CA ALA A 16 -6.15 -29.97 3.09
C ALA A 16 -7.12 -29.86 4.26
N SER A 17 -6.95 -28.79 5.05
CA SER A 17 -7.95 -28.36 6.01
C SER A 17 -9.16 -27.97 5.18
N ALA A 18 -10.10 -28.90 5.06
CA ALA A 18 -11.41 -28.62 4.49
C ALA A 18 -12.01 -27.50 5.33
N ALA A 19 -11.95 -26.27 4.80
CA ALA A 19 -12.81 -25.19 5.21
C ALA A 19 -14.24 -25.70 4.96
N GLN A 20 -14.83 -26.27 6.01
CA GLN A 20 -16.20 -26.72 6.00
C GLN A 20 -17.06 -25.48 5.88
N SER A 21 -17.46 -25.19 4.64
CA SER A 21 -18.38 -24.13 4.29
C SER A 21 -19.59 -24.20 5.21
N LYS A 22 -19.76 -23.18 6.06
CA LYS A 22 -20.93 -22.98 6.93
C LYS A 22 -22.19 -22.60 6.12
N THR A 23 -22.29 -23.03 4.87
CA THR A 23 -23.46 -22.83 4.00
C THR A 23 -24.61 -23.79 4.34
N SER A 24 -24.39 -24.73 5.26
CA SER A 24 -25.36 -25.76 5.63
C SER A 24 -26.44 -25.31 6.64
N GLY A 25 -26.37 -24.10 7.19
CA GLY A 25 -27.35 -23.57 8.17
C GLY A 25 -28.67 -23.14 7.54
N LEU A 26 -28.64 -22.23 6.55
CA LEU A 26 -29.85 -21.68 5.91
C LEU A 26 -30.67 -22.73 5.14
N ALA A 27 -29.99 -23.62 4.41
CA ALA A 27 -30.67 -24.71 3.70
C ALA A 27 -31.41 -25.62 4.69
N SER A 28 -30.79 -25.90 5.85
CA SER A 28 -31.36 -26.75 6.91
C SER A 28 -32.58 -26.11 7.59
N ASP A 29 -32.56 -24.81 7.85
CA ASP A 29 -33.66 -24.11 8.53
C ASP A 29 -34.87 -23.90 7.60
N PHE A 30 -34.64 -23.66 6.30
CA PHE A 30 -35.69 -23.61 5.30
C PHE A 30 -36.33 -24.99 5.03
N GLU A 31 -35.53 -26.06 4.94
CA GLU A 31 -36.02 -27.43 4.80
C GLU A 31 -36.85 -27.86 6.02
N THR A 32 -36.41 -27.48 7.22
CA THR A 32 -37.13 -27.73 8.48
C THR A 32 -38.44 -26.93 8.55
N PHE A 33 -38.45 -25.69 8.06
CA PHE A 33 -39.66 -24.89 7.92
C PHE A 33 -40.65 -25.51 6.92
N LEU A 34 -40.19 -25.94 5.73
CA LEU A 34 -41.05 -26.63 4.75
C LEU A 34 -41.60 -27.93 5.32
N LEU A 35 -40.81 -28.69 6.07
CA LEU A 35 -41.26 -29.89 6.76
C LEU A 35 -42.37 -29.59 7.77
N MET A 36 -42.20 -28.52 8.56
CA MET A 36 -43.18 -28.05 9.54
C MET A 36 -44.47 -27.53 8.89
N LEU A 37 -44.37 -26.75 7.81
CA LEU A 37 -45.51 -26.24 7.04
C LEU A 37 -46.29 -27.38 6.37
N THR A 38 -45.59 -28.39 5.85
CA THR A 38 -46.22 -29.57 5.25
C THR A 38 -46.89 -30.47 6.29
N ALA A 39 -46.31 -30.57 7.49
CA ALA A 39 -46.91 -31.29 8.61
C ALA A 39 -48.17 -30.57 9.14
N GLN A 40 -48.15 -29.25 9.23
CA GLN A 40 -49.30 -28.44 9.64
C GLN A 40 -50.44 -28.50 8.62
N ALA A 41 -50.16 -28.37 7.31
CA ALA A 41 -51.18 -28.48 6.25
C ALA A 41 -51.91 -29.84 6.22
N ARG A 42 -51.27 -30.90 6.72
CA ARG A 42 -51.88 -32.24 6.82
C ARG A 42 -52.78 -32.44 8.04
N ASN A 43 -52.68 -31.59 9.07
CA ASN A 43 -53.28 -31.83 10.38
C ASN A 43 -54.09 -30.65 10.97
N GLN A 44 -54.38 -29.59 10.20
CA GLN A 44 -55.15 -28.43 10.69
C GLN A 44 -56.68 -28.64 10.56
N ASP A 45 -57.42 -28.23 11.59
CA ASP A 45 -58.88 -28.09 11.58
C ASP A 45 -59.24 -26.75 10.91
N PRO A 46 -60.14 -26.71 9.90
CA PRO A 46 -60.39 -25.54 9.04
C PRO A 46 -60.92 -24.26 9.73
N LEU A 47 -61.13 -24.24 11.05
CA LEU A 47 -61.80 -23.14 11.74
C LEU A 47 -60.89 -22.21 12.56
N GLU A 48 -59.60 -22.52 12.73
CA GLU A 48 -58.62 -21.62 13.39
C GLU A 48 -57.24 -21.71 12.73
N PRO A 49 -56.97 -20.91 11.68
CA PRO A 49 -55.63 -20.87 11.09
C PRO A 49 -54.69 -20.10 12.03
N LEU A 50 -53.72 -20.79 12.64
CA LEU A 50 -52.57 -20.12 13.26
C LEU A 50 -51.67 -19.50 12.18
N ASP A 51 -51.16 -18.31 12.47
CA ASP A 51 -50.41 -17.43 11.58
C ASP A 51 -48.97 -17.91 11.32
N SER A 52 -48.88 -19.07 10.65
CA SER A 52 -47.62 -19.63 10.13
C SER A 52 -46.92 -18.72 9.11
N SER A 53 -47.66 -17.73 8.58
CA SER A 53 -47.15 -16.76 7.62
C SER A 53 -46.26 -15.69 8.28
N GLU A 54 -46.59 -15.27 9.49
CA GLU A 54 -45.82 -14.27 10.23
C GLU A 54 -44.43 -14.79 10.62
N TYR A 55 -44.34 -16.02 11.13
CA TYR A 55 -43.06 -16.66 11.47
C TYR A 55 -42.20 -16.96 10.24
N ALA A 56 -42.82 -17.37 9.12
CA ALA A 56 -42.14 -17.57 7.84
C ALA A 56 -41.55 -16.26 7.32
N SER A 57 -42.30 -15.15 7.47
CA SER A 57 -41.84 -13.83 7.08
C SER A 57 -40.66 -13.34 7.93
N GLN A 58 -40.67 -13.64 9.23
CA GLN A 58 -39.57 -13.32 10.15
C GLN A 58 -38.32 -14.14 9.83
N LEU A 59 -38.44 -15.44 9.58
CA LEU A 59 -37.33 -16.31 9.16
C LEU A 59 -36.73 -15.89 7.81
N ALA A 60 -37.58 -15.54 6.84
CA ALA A 60 -37.14 -15.02 5.56
C ALA A 60 -36.38 -13.69 5.72
N GLN A 61 -36.84 -12.81 6.61
CA GLN A 61 -36.14 -11.56 6.94
C GLN A 61 -34.77 -11.82 7.60
N PHE A 62 -34.69 -12.75 8.57
CA PHE A 62 -33.41 -13.12 9.18
C PHE A 62 -32.44 -13.74 8.16
N SER A 63 -32.94 -14.64 7.29
CA SER A 63 -32.14 -15.26 6.23
C SER A 63 -31.61 -14.23 5.22
N MET A 64 -32.40 -13.22 4.88
CA MET A 64 -31.97 -12.12 4.02
C MET A 64 -30.89 -11.26 4.68
N VAL A 65 -31.03 -10.94 5.97
CA VAL A 65 -30.02 -10.17 6.71
C VAL A 65 -28.71 -10.95 6.81
N GLU A 66 -28.74 -12.23 7.15
CA GLU A 66 -27.52 -13.05 7.20
C GLU A 66 -26.86 -13.21 5.83
N GLN A 67 -27.63 -13.39 4.76
CA GLN A 67 -27.08 -13.44 3.41
C GLN A 67 -26.46 -12.10 2.99
N GLN A 68 -27.03 -10.97 3.44
CA GLN A 68 -26.45 -9.65 3.21
C GLN A 68 -25.14 -9.46 3.98
N VAL A 69 -25.07 -9.90 5.24
CA VAL A 69 -23.81 -9.91 6.03
C VAL A 69 -22.75 -10.76 5.32
N GLN A 70 -23.10 -11.98 4.91
CA GLN A 70 -22.17 -12.86 4.19
C GLN A 70 -21.71 -12.26 2.85
N THR A 71 -22.58 -11.54 2.16
CA THR A 71 -22.22 -10.83 0.92
C THR A 71 -21.22 -9.71 1.21
N ASN A 72 -21.43 -8.94 2.28
CA ASN A 72 -20.48 -7.90 2.69
C ASN A 72 -19.12 -8.49 3.09
N ASP A 73 -19.10 -9.62 3.80
CA ASP A 73 -17.86 -10.32 4.15
C ASP A 73 -17.12 -10.79 2.90
N LEU A 74 -17.83 -11.41 1.94
CA LEU A 74 -17.25 -11.83 0.66
C LEU A 74 -16.72 -10.64 -0.17
N LEU A 75 -17.40 -9.49 -0.12
CA LEU A 75 -16.94 -8.27 -0.79
C LEU A 75 -15.69 -7.70 -0.10
N SER A 76 -15.59 -7.79 1.22
CA SER A 76 -14.39 -7.43 1.98
C SER A 76 -13.22 -8.35 1.64
N ASP A 77 -13.45 -9.67 1.60
CA ASP A 77 -12.44 -10.67 1.21
C ASP A 77 -11.99 -10.48 -0.24
N LEU A 78 -12.92 -10.14 -1.15
CA LEU A 78 -12.58 -9.81 -2.53
C LEU A 78 -11.75 -8.52 -2.63
N ALA A 79 -12.07 -7.49 -1.85
CA ALA A 79 -11.29 -6.26 -1.80
C ALA A 79 -9.86 -6.51 -1.27
N LEU A 80 -9.73 -7.36 -0.23
CA LEU A 80 -8.44 -7.80 0.30
C LEU A 80 -7.67 -8.64 -0.73
N SER A 81 -8.34 -9.51 -1.48
CA SER A 81 -7.72 -10.30 -2.55
C SER A 81 -7.28 -9.45 -3.75
N LEU A 82 -8.04 -8.40 -4.11
CA LEU A 82 -7.68 -7.45 -5.15
C LEU A 82 -6.55 -6.51 -4.72
N GLY A 83 -6.44 -6.24 -3.42
CA GLY A 83 -5.35 -5.49 -2.79
C GLY A 83 -4.17 -6.35 -2.30
N SER A 84 -4.19 -7.66 -2.56
CA SER A 84 -3.12 -8.57 -2.14
C SER A 84 -1.87 -8.27 -2.95
N VAL A 85 -0.97 -7.47 -2.37
CA VAL A 85 0.37 -7.23 -2.88
C VAL A 85 1.10 -8.58 -2.96
N ASN A 86 1.48 -8.99 -4.17
CA ASN A 86 2.25 -10.21 -4.35
C ASN A 86 3.65 -10.01 -3.74
N LEU A 87 4.05 -10.88 -2.83
CA LEU A 87 5.39 -10.84 -2.23
C LEU A 87 6.51 -10.93 -3.28
N GLU A 88 6.23 -11.59 -4.40
CA GLU A 88 7.11 -11.68 -5.58
C GLU A 88 7.31 -10.32 -6.27
N GLU A 89 6.28 -9.47 -6.30
CA GLU A 89 6.38 -8.11 -6.82
C GLU A 89 7.22 -7.24 -5.89
N LEU A 90 7.06 -7.37 -4.57
CA LEU A 90 7.89 -6.68 -3.57
C LEU A 90 9.37 -7.02 -3.70
N ALA A 91 9.70 -8.29 -3.92
CA ALA A 91 11.08 -8.72 -4.14
C ALA A 91 11.70 -8.06 -5.40
N SER A 92 10.89 -7.67 -6.38
CA SER A 92 11.37 -6.99 -7.59
C SER A 92 11.72 -5.52 -7.37
N TRP A 93 11.21 -4.89 -6.30
CA TRP A 93 11.56 -3.52 -5.94
C TRP A 93 12.95 -3.42 -5.32
N VAL A 94 13.36 -4.43 -4.55
CA VAL A 94 14.66 -4.43 -3.86
C VAL A 94 15.79 -4.38 -4.88
N GLY A 95 16.68 -3.41 -4.72
CA GLY A 95 17.79 -3.13 -5.64
C GLY A 95 17.44 -2.22 -6.83
N MET A 96 16.17 -1.85 -7.01
CA MET A 96 15.76 -0.83 -7.99
C MET A 96 16.02 0.57 -7.46
N ASP A 97 16.28 1.50 -8.36
CA ASP A 97 16.32 2.93 -8.04
C ASP A 97 14.92 3.51 -8.21
N VAL A 98 14.39 4.12 -7.15
CA VAL A 98 13.10 4.80 -7.15
C VAL A 98 13.28 6.29 -6.98
N ARG A 99 12.46 7.07 -7.69
CA ARG A 99 12.44 8.53 -7.54
C ARG A 99 11.41 8.93 -6.47
N ALA A 100 11.89 9.40 -5.33
CA ALA A 100 11.07 9.77 -4.19
C ALA A 100 11.53 11.11 -3.59
N ALA A 101 10.58 11.88 -3.06
CA ALA A 101 10.84 13.12 -2.32
C ALA A 101 11.28 12.79 -0.90
N ALA A 102 12.59 12.70 -0.69
CA ALA A 102 13.20 12.35 0.60
C ALA A 102 14.59 12.99 0.74
N ALA A 103 15.15 12.93 1.94
CA ALA A 103 16.56 13.25 2.14
C ALA A 103 17.45 12.21 1.46
N PHE A 104 18.56 12.65 0.89
CA PHE A 104 19.50 11.85 0.11
C PHE A 104 20.91 11.92 0.70
N GLN A 105 21.70 10.88 0.45
CA GLN A 105 23.09 10.85 0.85
C GLN A 105 23.95 11.48 -0.24
N PHE A 106 24.82 12.41 0.14
CA PHE A 106 25.81 13.03 -0.73
C PHE A 106 27.20 12.49 -0.40
N ASP A 107 27.95 12.12 -1.44
CA ASP A 107 29.27 11.49 -1.38
C ASP A 107 30.35 12.26 -2.17
N GLY A 108 30.06 13.52 -2.50
CA GLY A 108 30.93 14.37 -3.31
C GLY A 108 30.63 14.38 -4.80
N ALA A 109 29.74 13.50 -5.30
CA ALA A 109 29.28 13.52 -6.69
C ALA A 109 28.07 14.44 -6.87
N PRO A 110 27.93 15.16 -8.01
CA PRO A 110 26.74 15.94 -8.31
C PRO A 110 25.47 15.09 -8.30
N GLU A 111 24.41 15.62 -7.68
CA GLU A 111 23.13 14.93 -7.53
C GLU A 111 22.06 15.54 -8.45
N THR A 112 21.19 14.70 -9.03
CA THR A 112 20.08 15.18 -9.86
C THR A 112 18.80 15.26 -9.03
N LEU A 113 18.29 16.47 -8.86
CA LEU A 113 17.07 16.80 -8.14
C LEU A 113 15.90 16.95 -9.12
N PHE A 114 14.73 16.49 -8.71
CA PHE A 114 13.49 16.59 -9.48
C PHE A 114 12.41 17.29 -8.68
N ALA A 115 11.96 18.44 -9.15
CA ALA A 115 10.89 19.20 -8.52
C ALA A 115 10.13 19.96 -9.60
N GLN A 116 8.88 20.32 -9.36
CA GLN A 116 8.11 21.14 -10.28
C GLN A 116 7.61 22.38 -9.54
N ALA A 117 7.86 23.56 -10.10
CA ALA A 117 7.36 24.79 -9.52
C ALA A 117 5.83 24.86 -9.62
N GLU A 118 5.21 25.59 -8.69
CA GLU A 118 3.78 25.85 -8.74
C GLU A 118 3.43 26.56 -10.07
N PRO A 119 2.37 26.16 -10.81
CA PRO A 119 2.04 26.76 -12.10
C PRO A 119 1.79 28.28 -12.08
N ALA A 120 1.40 28.82 -10.92
CA ALA A 120 1.19 30.26 -10.71
C ALA A 120 2.47 31.03 -10.33
N ALA A 121 3.58 30.34 -10.09
CA ALA A 121 4.83 30.96 -9.64
C ALA A 121 5.49 31.79 -10.75
N THR A 122 5.94 32.99 -10.38
CA THR A 122 6.76 33.86 -11.23
C THR A 122 8.25 33.65 -11.02
N SER A 123 8.65 33.08 -9.88
CA SER A 123 10.04 32.65 -9.61
C SER A 123 10.09 31.43 -8.69
N ALA A 124 11.20 30.69 -8.70
CA ALA A 124 11.42 29.57 -7.79
C ALA A 124 12.89 29.50 -7.31
N VAL A 125 13.09 28.95 -6.12
CA VAL A 125 14.40 28.78 -5.49
C VAL A 125 14.50 27.37 -4.93
N MET A 126 15.52 26.63 -5.36
CA MET A 126 15.89 25.36 -4.75
C MET A 126 16.75 25.64 -3.51
N VAL A 127 16.30 25.18 -2.36
CA VAL A 127 16.95 25.35 -1.07
C VAL A 127 17.49 24.01 -0.61
N ILE A 128 18.79 23.94 -0.36
CA ILE A 128 19.44 22.74 0.14
C ILE A 128 19.69 22.89 1.65
N ARG A 129 19.29 21.87 2.41
CA ARG A 129 19.43 21.80 3.86
C ARG A 129 20.24 20.57 4.28
N ASP A 130 21.01 20.70 5.35
CA ASP A 130 21.68 19.57 5.99
C ASP A 130 20.74 18.79 6.94
N SER A 131 21.28 17.76 7.61
CA SER A 131 20.55 16.95 8.59
C SER A 131 20.06 17.72 9.82
N ASP A 132 20.67 18.86 10.13
CA ASP A 132 20.24 19.74 11.24
C ASP A 132 19.16 20.74 10.79
N GLY A 133 18.80 20.74 9.49
CA GLY A 133 17.83 21.64 8.89
C GLY A 133 18.39 23.02 8.55
N THR A 134 19.71 23.21 8.65
CA THR A 134 20.40 24.44 8.30
C THR A 134 20.43 24.60 6.79
N VAL A 135 20.11 25.80 6.30
CA VAL A 135 20.22 26.11 4.87
C VAL A 135 21.70 26.26 4.50
N ILE A 136 22.17 25.38 3.63
CA ILE A 136 23.56 25.33 3.17
C ILE A 136 23.71 26.00 1.81
N ASP A 137 22.68 25.91 0.95
CA ASP A 137 22.72 26.50 -0.38
C ASP A 137 21.34 26.95 -0.86
N ARG A 138 21.34 27.95 -1.75
CA ARG A 138 20.14 28.48 -2.41
C ARG A 138 20.44 28.70 -3.88
N ILE A 139 19.72 27.99 -4.74
CA ILE A 139 19.95 27.97 -6.18
C ILE A 139 18.68 28.50 -6.85
N THR A 140 18.81 29.53 -7.69
CA THR A 140 17.69 30.01 -8.50
C THR A 140 17.26 28.90 -9.46
N ALA A 141 15.99 28.51 -9.41
CA ALA A 141 15.42 27.45 -10.23
C ALA A 141 14.46 28.05 -11.28
N PRO A 142 14.66 27.78 -12.58
CA PRO A 142 13.66 28.12 -13.59
C PRO A 142 12.31 27.45 -13.29
N THR A 143 11.21 28.18 -13.40
CA THR A 143 9.85 27.67 -13.08
C THR A 143 9.31 26.68 -14.11
N ASN A 144 9.93 26.60 -15.29
CA ASN A 144 9.56 25.73 -16.39
C ASN A 144 10.44 24.47 -16.51
N GLU A 145 11.42 24.30 -15.64
CA GLU A 145 12.28 23.11 -15.57
C GLU A 145 11.82 22.18 -14.45
N THR A 146 12.10 20.88 -14.59
CA THR A 146 11.74 19.87 -13.60
C THR A 146 12.90 19.01 -13.12
N GLU A 147 14.08 19.23 -13.69
CA GLU A 147 15.31 18.47 -13.44
C GLU A 147 16.44 19.47 -13.21
N PHE A 148 17.13 19.32 -12.09
CA PHE A 148 18.17 20.25 -11.64
C PHE A 148 19.39 19.46 -11.19
N VAL A 149 20.58 19.89 -11.59
CA VAL A 149 21.83 19.26 -11.15
C VAL A 149 22.43 20.09 -10.02
N TRP A 150 22.52 19.50 -8.83
CA TRP A 150 23.19 20.09 -7.69
C TRP A 150 24.64 19.62 -7.63
N ALA A 151 25.58 20.57 -7.76
CA ALA A 151 27.00 20.26 -7.80
C ALA A 151 27.61 19.90 -6.43
N GLY A 152 26.88 20.07 -5.32
CA GLY A 152 27.42 19.78 -4.00
C GLY A 152 28.48 20.78 -3.51
N THR A 153 28.37 22.03 -3.96
CA THR A 153 29.28 23.13 -3.57
C THR A 153 28.52 24.22 -2.84
N ALA A 154 29.14 24.80 -1.82
CA ALA A 154 28.60 25.97 -1.13
C ALA A 154 28.62 27.22 -2.04
N SER A 155 27.96 28.30 -1.61
CA SER A 155 27.88 29.55 -2.38
C SER A 155 29.24 30.24 -2.63
N ASP A 156 30.29 29.85 -1.90
CA ASP A 156 31.68 30.31 -2.09
C ASP A 156 32.51 29.41 -3.03
N GLY A 157 31.90 28.34 -3.56
CA GLY A 157 32.52 27.37 -4.45
C GLY A 157 33.33 26.27 -3.73
N SER A 158 33.34 26.23 -2.39
CA SER A 158 33.94 25.13 -1.65
C SER A 158 33.09 23.85 -1.74
N PRO A 159 33.71 22.65 -1.81
CA PRO A 159 32.96 21.40 -1.80
C PRO A 159 32.33 21.17 -0.42
N LEU A 160 31.09 20.67 -0.42
CA LEU A 160 30.39 20.31 0.80
C LEU A 160 30.86 18.95 1.32
N PRO A 161 30.78 18.72 2.65
CA PRO A 161 31.15 17.43 3.22
C PRO A 161 30.14 16.34 2.86
N ASP A 162 30.60 15.11 2.82
CA ASP A 162 29.74 13.92 2.73
C ASP A 162 28.72 13.92 3.88
N GLY A 163 27.47 13.62 3.57
CA GLY A 163 26.40 13.72 4.56
C GLY A 163 25.02 13.56 3.96
N THR A 164 24.01 13.65 4.83
CA THR A 164 22.61 13.62 4.42
C THR A 164 22.11 15.05 4.18
N TYR A 165 21.50 15.26 3.02
CA TYR A 165 20.93 16.54 2.62
C TYR A 165 19.48 16.38 2.17
N ALA A 166 18.72 17.46 2.24
CA ALA A 166 17.38 17.54 1.69
C ALA A 166 17.28 18.78 0.80
N ALA A 167 16.58 18.63 -0.31
CA ALA A 167 16.34 19.71 -1.25
C ALA A 167 14.84 20.06 -1.26
N THR A 168 14.55 21.36 -1.24
CA THR A 168 13.19 21.87 -1.23
C THR A 168 13.06 22.97 -2.27
N LEU A 169 12.05 22.87 -3.14
CA LEU A 169 11.71 23.91 -4.09
C LEU A 169 10.69 24.87 -3.46
N GLU A 170 11.11 26.12 -3.25
CA GLU A 170 10.27 27.25 -2.83
C GLU A 170 9.76 27.96 -4.10
N SER A 171 8.44 28.05 -4.29
CA SER A 171 7.80 28.72 -5.43
C SER A 171 7.16 30.04 -5.00
N TYR A 172 7.37 31.11 -5.76
CA TYR A 172 6.96 32.46 -5.39
C TYR A 172 6.14 33.16 -6.47
N ASP A 173 5.19 34.01 -6.07
CA ASP A 173 4.63 35.08 -6.89
C ASP A 173 5.07 36.45 -6.36
N GLY A 174 6.07 37.06 -6.99
CA GLY A 174 6.73 38.24 -6.44
C GLY A 174 7.44 37.90 -5.11
N ASP A 175 6.99 38.52 -4.01
CA ASP A 175 7.51 38.28 -2.67
C ASP A 175 6.66 37.25 -1.87
N GLU A 176 5.54 36.78 -2.42
CA GLU A 176 4.65 35.82 -1.76
C GLU A 176 5.11 34.38 -2.02
N LEU A 177 5.33 33.60 -0.96
CA LEU A 177 5.59 32.16 -1.07
C LEU A 177 4.28 31.42 -1.34
N LEU A 178 4.17 30.81 -2.52
CA LEU A 178 3.00 30.04 -2.94
C LEU A 178 3.05 28.60 -2.41
N SER A 179 4.22 27.96 -2.54
CA SER A 179 4.39 26.56 -2.16
C SER A 179 5.84 26.25 -1.79
N GLU A 180 5.99 25.23 -0.96
CA GLU A 180 7.26 24.63 -0.56
C GLU A 180 7.13 23.11 -0.73
N GLN A 181 7.92 22.52 -1.62
CA GLN A 181 7.83 21.09 -1.97
C GLN A 181 9.20 20.44 -1.89
N LEU A 182 9.32 19.29 -1.23
CA LEU A 182 10.55 18.50 -1.30
C LEU A 182 10.83 18.11 -2.76
N ALA A 183 12.08 18.30 -3.18
CA ALA A 183 12.57 17.73 -4.41
C ALA A 183 12.81 16.24 -4.23
N ALA A 184 12.60 15.49 -5.31
CA ALA A 184 12.84 14.06 -5.38
C ALA A 184 14.22 13.76 -5.95
N THR A 185 14.83 12.69 -5.48
CA THR A 185 16.09 12.13 -5.99
C THR A 185 15.91 10.64 -6.24
N TYR A 186 16.86 10.01 -6.92
CA TYR A 186 16.86 8.55 -7.05
C TYR A 186 17.47 7.93 -5.80
N HIS A 187 16.82 6.89 -5.31
CA HIS A 187 17.27 6.13 -4.14
C HIS A 187 17.19 4.65 -4.45
N GLN A 188 18.18 3.88 -4.03
CA GLN A 188 18.09 2.44 -4.12
C GLN A 188 17.15 1.91 -3.02
N VAL A 189 16.22 1.05 -3.40
CA VAL A 189 15.35 0.35 -2.44
C VAL A 189 16.13 -0.79 -1.80
N VAL A 190 16.27 -0.75 -0.47
CA VAL A 190 16.94 -1.79 0.32
C VAL A 190 15.94 -2.83 0.83
N GLU A 191 14.71 -2.41 1.11
CA GLU A 191 13.65 -3.28 1.63
C GLU A 191 12.28 -2.82 1.12
N ALA A 192 11.40 -3.76 0.82
CA ALA A 192 10.00 -3.50 0.51
C ALA A 192 9.12 -4.37 1.43
N GLN A 193 8.21 -3.73 2.16
CA GLN A 193 7.36 -4.38 3.15
C GLN A 193 5.89 -3.99 2.96
N VAL A 194 4.98 -4.88 3.36
CA VAL A 194 3.55 -4.58 3.44
C VAL A 194 3.26 -3.96 4.81
N GLY A 195 2.93 -2.66 4.83
CA GLY A 195 2.40 -1.99 6.01
C GLY A 195 0.89 -2.24 6.17
N GLU A 196 0.28 -1.60 7.17
CA GLU A 196 -1.16 -1.76 7.47
C GLU A 196 -2.05 -1.28 6.30
N ASP A 197 -1.67 -0.17 5.64
CA ASP A 197 -2.46 0.47 4.58
C ASP A 197 -1.74 0.58 3.22
N ALA A 198 -0.42 0.38 3.19
CA ALA A 198 0.38 0.58 1.98
C ALA A 198 1.66 -0.25 1.98
N VAL A 199 2.19 -0.48 0.78
CA VAL A 199 3.57 -0.95 0.62
C VAL A 199 4.51 0.18 1.03
N LEU A 200 5.46 -0.13 1.92
CA LEU A 200 6.50 0.79 2.37
C LEU A 200 7.84 0.33 1.80
N LEU A 201 8.62 1.28 1.31
CA LEU A 201 9.96 1.07 0.78
C LEU A 201 10.96 1.72 1.72
N THR A 202 11.93 0.94 2.19
CA THR A 202 13.10 1.46 2.90
C THR A 202 14.17 1.77 1.86
N LEU A 203 14.60 3.02 1.83
CA LEU A 203 15.62 3.53 0.93
C LEU A 203 17.03 3.32 1.51
N ASP A 204 18.06 3.41 0.67
CA ASP A 204 19.47 3.38 1.05
C ASP A 204 19.86 4.47 2.05
N SER A 205 19.18 5.62 2.01
CA SER A 205 19.29 6.69 3.00
C SER A 205 18.70 6.33 4.38
N GLY A 206 18.05 5.16 4.51
CA GLY A 206 17.32 4.73 5.71
C GLY A 206 15.93 5.34 5.85
N GLN A 207 15.51 6.20 4.91
CA GLN A 207 14.17 6.77 4.87
C GLN A 207 13.14 5.73 4.45
N ILE A 208 11.94 5.80 5.03
CA ILE A 208 10.82 4.94 4.67
C ILE A 208 9.79 5.78 3.91
N VAL A 209 9.49 5.38 2.67
CA VAL A 209 8.52 6.06 1.81
C VAL A 209 7.42 5.09 1.37
N PRO A 210 6.15 5.51 1.29
CA PRO A 210 5.10 4.68 0.69
C PRO A 210 5.38 4.48 -0.81
N ALA A 211 5.19 3.26 -1.33
CA ALA A 211 5.41 2.98 -2.76
C ALA A 211 4.53 3.86 -3.67
N GLY A 212 3.36 4.29 -3.19
CA GLY A 212 2.46 5.18 -3.93
C GLY A 212 2.97 6.62 -4.11
N THR A 213 4.02 7.04 -3.38
CA THR A 213 4.65 8.37 -3.56
C THR A 213 5.83 8.34 -4.53
N VAL A 214 6.26 7.14 -4.96
CA VAL A 214 7.31 6.98 -5.96
C VAL A 214 6.81 7.45 -7.32
N THR A 215 7.58 8.30 -7.97
CA THR A 215 7.20 8.91 -9.26
C THR A 215 7.90 8.29 -10.47
N ALA A 216 8.95 7.50 -10.25
CA ALA A 216 9.65 6.77 -11.30
C ALA A 216 10.42 5.60 -10.68
N VAL A 217 10.67 4.56 -11.49
CA VAL A 217 11.51 3.42 -11.14
C VAL A 217 12.45 3.09 -12.30
N ARG A 218 13.71 2.78 -12.00
CA ARG A 218 14.70 2.29 -12.97
C ARG A 218 15.53 1.18 -12.35
N THR A 219 16.21 0.40 -13.18
CA THR A 219 17.18 -0.58 -12.69
C THR A 219 18.29 0.12 -11.91
N GLY A 220 18.60 -0.35 -10.71
CA GLY A 220 19.71 0.16 -9.92
C GLY A 220 21.05 -0.02 -10.64
N THR A 221 21.95 0.93 -10.43
CA THR A 221 23.31 0.94 -11.00
C THR A 221 24.33 0.27 -10.10
#